data_AF-A0A9X9WDW5-F1
#
_entry.id   AF-A0A9X9WDW5-F1
#
_cell.length_a   1.000
_cell.length_b   1.000
_cell.length_c   1.000
_cell.angle_alpha   90.00
_cell.angle_beta   90.00
_cell.angle_gamma   90.00
#
_symmetry.space_group_name_H-M   'P 1'
#
loop_
_entity.id
_entity.type
_entity.pdbx_description
1 polymer ?
#
loop_
_entity_poly.entity_id
_entity_poly.type
_entity_poly.pdbx_seq_one_letter_code
_entity_poly.pdbx_strand_id
1 'polypeptide(L)'
;MARLVALALMLAAQPAIARSWTEEKCDIYGQAWGEAVRTRGTADLSPAFLAAHDAFLASSCRERAVCPRSAAEVAMADLMTIMAVNARIAGTFLPFICRP
;
A
#
# COMPACT_ATOMS: atom_id res chain seq x y z
N MET A 1 -39.15 17.45 -44.99
CA MET A 1 -39.31 18.01 -43.63
C MET A 1 -38.89 16.94 -42.64
N ALA A 2 -37.99 17.32 -41.74
CA ALA A 2 -37.20 16.44 -40.89
C ALA A 2 -38.03 15.61 -39.90
N ARG A 3 -37.52 14.42 -39.55
CA ARG A 3 -37.35 13.96 -38.16
C ARG A 3 -36.61 12.61 -38.14
N LEU A 4 -35.28 12.71 -38.25
CA LEU A 4 -34.37 11.68 -37.74
C LEU A 4 -34.49 11.70 -36.21
N VAL A 5 -35.24 10.75 -35.63
CA VAL A 5 -35.22 10.52 -34.19
C VAL A 5 -34.01 9.66 -33.90
N ALA A 6 -32.87 10.33 -33.68
CA ALA A 6 -31.73 9.71 -33.04
C ALA A 6 -32.10 9.43 -31.58
N LEU A 7 -32.54 8.21 -31.27
CA LEU A 7 -32.48 7.71 -29.89
C LEU A 7 -31.01 7.49 -29.57
N ALA A 8 -30.39 8.58 -29.14
CA ALA A 8 -29.01 8.64 -28.69
C ALA A 8 -28.77 7.61 -27.58
N LEU A 9 -27.64 6.93 -27.70
CA LEU A 9 -27.08 6.04 -26.71
C LEU A 9 -27.12 6.68 -25.31
N MET A 10 -28.02 6.21 -24.44
CA MET A 10 -27.81 6.34 -23.01
C MET A 10 -26.78 5.29 -22.60
N LEU A 11 -25.50 5.56 -22.86
CA LEU A 11 -24.43 4.91 -22.09
C LEU A 11 -24.61 5.40 -20.65
N ALA A 12 -25.19 4.55 -19.79
CA ALA A 12 -25.18 4.76 -18.36
C ALA A 12 -23.70 4.82 -17.92
N ALA A 13 -23.23 6.02 -17.56
CA ALA A 13 -21.98 6.17 -16.84
C ALA A 13 -22.18 5.46 -15.49
N GLN A 14 -21.66 4.24 -15.36
CA GLN A 14 -21.62 3.56 -14.08
C GLN A 14 -20.74 4.43 -13.16
N PRO A 15 -21.20 4.77 -11.95
CA PRO A 15 -20.34 5.47 -11.01
C PRO A 15 -19.14 4.55 -10.75
N ALA A 16 -17.95 5.01 -11.12
CA ALA A 16 -16.72 4.36 -10.68
C ALA A 16 -16.79 4.33 -9.15
N ILE A 17 -16.72 3.13 -8.56
CA ILE A 17 -16.63 2.99 -7.10
C ILE A 17 -15.37 3.75 -6.69
N ALA A 18 -15.53 4.89 -6.03
CA ALA A 18 -14.40 5.65 -5.52
C ALA A 18 -13.62 4.74 -4.56
N ARG A 19 -12.31 4.56 -4.79
CA ARG A 19 -11.46 3.78 -3.89
C ARG A 19 -11.57 4.35 -2.48
N SER A 20 -11.60 3.47 -1.50
CA SER A 20 -11.51 3.91 -0.11
C SER A 20 -10.13 4.51 0.15
N TRP A 21 -10.05 5.49 1.06
CA TRP A 21 -8.76 6.05 1.47
C TRP A 21 -7.79 4.98 2.00
N THR A 22 -8.30 3.87 2.55
CA THR A 22 -7.47 2.74 2.98
C THR A 22 -6.82 2.02 1.81
N GLU A 23 -7.54 1.80 0.71
CA GLU A 23 -6.99 1.20 -0.51
C GLU A 23 -5.94 2.11 -1.14
N GLU A 24 -6.22 3.42 -1.21
CA GLU A 24 -5.25 4.40 -1.73
C GLU A 24 -3.95 4.41 -0.92
N LYS A 25 -4.04 4.42 0.41
CA LYS A 25 -2.85 4.30 1.28
C LYS A 25 -2.08 3.00 1.04
N CYS A 26 -2.78 1.90 0.80
CA CYS A 26 -2.14 0.61 0.55
C CYS A 26 -1.36 0.61 -0.78
N ASP A 27 -1.94 1.19 -1.82
CA ASP A 27 -1.28 1.34 -3.12
C ASP A 27 0.00 2.20 -3.00
N ILE A 28 -0.11 3.35 -2.32
CA ILE A 28 1.04 4.24 -2.07
C ILE A 28 2.12 3.53 -1.25
N TYR A 29 1.72 2.79 -0.21
CA TYR A 29 2.64 2.03 0.63
C TYR A 29 3.35 0.91 -0.15
N GLY A 30 2.62 0.15 -0.97
CA GLY A 30 3.19 -0.92 -1.79
C GLY A 30 4.22 -0.39 -2.77
N GLN A 31 3.98 0.77 -3.38
CA GLN A 31 4.96 1.45 -4.22
C GLN A 31 6.22 1.86 -3.44
N ALA A 32 6.04 2.41 -2.24
CA ALA A 32 7.15 2.77 -1.35
C ALA A 32 7.96 1.54 -0.94
N TRP A 33 7.30 0.41 -0.62
CA TRP A 33 7.98 -0.84 -0.26
C TRP A 33 8.80 -1.39 -1.43
N GLY A 34 8.22 -1.41 -2.64
CA GLY A 34 8.93 -1.82 -3.84
C GLY A 34 10.17 -0.97 -4.11
N GLU A 35 10.09 0.34 -3.88
CA GLU A 35 11.24 1.24 -4.01
C GLU A 35 12.29 1.02 -2.92
N ALA A 36 11.87 0.86 -1.66
CA ALA A 36 12.77 0.59 -0.55
C ALA A 36 13.55 -0.71 -0.76
N VAL A 37 12.88 -1.78 -1.20
CA VAL A 37 13.49 -3.07 -1.56
C VAL A 37 14.46 -2.92 -2.73
N ARG A 38 14.07 -2.19 -3.79
CA ARG A 38 14.94 -1.96 -4.96
C ARG A 38 16.22 -1.20 -4.59
N THR A 39 16.13 -0.23 -3.70
CA THR A 39 17.25 0.66 -3.35
C THR A 39 18.15 0.12 -2.25
N ARG A 40 17.60 -0.56 -1.25
CA ARG A 40 18.36 -1.09 -0.10
C ARG A 40 18.69 -2.58 -0.22
N GLY A 41 17.99 -3.30 -1.07
CA GLY A 41 18.06 -4.77 -1.14
C GLY A 41 17.41 -5.45 0.06
N THR A 42 17.45 -6.78 0.05
CA THR A 42 16.82 -7.64 1.08
C THR A 42 17.80 -8.60 1.74
N ALA A 43 19.09 -8.54 1.39
CA ALA A 43 20.08 -9.53 1.82
C ALA A 43 20.21 -9.64 3.35
N ASP A 44 20.09 -8.53 4.07
CA ASP A 44 20.21 -8.47 5.53
C ASP A 44 18.84 -8.53 6.26
N LEU A 45 17.76 -8.79 5.53
CA LEU A 45 16.41 -8.89 6.09
C LEU A 45 16.05 -10.37 6.29
N SER A 46 15.44 -10.71 7.43
CA SER A 46 15.05 -12.09 7.66
C SER A 46 13.89 -12.51 6.75
N PRO A 47 13.81 -13.79 6.35
CA PRO A 47 12.66 -14.31 5.61
C PRO A 47 11.33 -14.08 6.33
N ALA A 48 11.33 -14.10 7.67
CA ALA A 48 10.14 -13.84 8.47
C ALA A 48 9.65 -12.39 8.36
N PHE A 49 10.57 -11.41 8.33
CA PHE A 49 10.21 -10.00 8.13
C PHE A 49 9.63 -9.77 6.73
N LEU A 50 10.25 -10.34 5.70
CA LEU A 50 9.77 -10.27 4.33
C LEU A 50 8.39 -10.91 4.18
N ALA A 51 8.20 -12.13 4.69
CA ALA A 51 6.92 -12.83 4.64
C ALA A 51 5.80 -12.09 5.38
N ALA A 52 6.10 -11.47 6.52
CA ALA A 52 5.13 -10.64 7.24
C ALA A 52 4.74 -9.40 6.41
N HIS A 53 5.69 -8.82 5.67
CA HIS A 53 5.43 -7.68 4.79
C HIS A 53 4.57 -8.07 3.59
N ASP A 54 4.86 -9.23 2.98
CA ASP A 54 4.06 -9.79 1.89
C ASP A 54 2.62 -10.08 2.35
N ALA A 55 2.46 -10.64 3.57
CA ALA A 55 1.15 -10.86 4.16
C ALA A 55 0.38 -9.55 4.38
N PHE A 56 1.05 -8.49 4.87
CA PHE A 56 0.44 -7.18 5.02
C PHE A 56 -0.09 -6.64 3.67
N LEU A 57 0.72 -6.68 2.61
CA LEU A 57 0.31 -6.24 1.28
C LEU A 57 -0.83 -7.10 0.70
N ALA A 58 -0.72 -8.43 0.81
CA ALA A 58 -1.74 -9.37 0.35
C ALA A 58 -3.09 -9.19 1.07
N SER A 59 -3.07 -8.74 2.33
CA SER A 59 -4.28 -8.45 3.12
C SER A 59 -4.96 -7.13 2.75
N SER A 60 -4.53 -6.44 1.68
CA SER A 60 -4.90 -5.05 1.38
C SER A 60 -4.56 -4.11 2.54
N CYS A 61 -3.39 -4.31 3.14
CA CYS A 61 -2.87 -3.51 4.25
C CYS A 61 -3.77 -3.50 5.51
N ARG A 62 -4.47 -4.61 5.80
CA ARG A 62 -5.33 -4.75 6.98
C ARG A 62 -4.64 -5.44 8.15
N GLU A 63 -3.76 -6.40 7.89
CA GLU A 63 -3.08 -7.21 8.91
C GLU A 63 -1.76 -6.58 9.36
N ARG A 64 -1.82 -5.74 10.39
CA ARG A 64 -0.63 -5.05 10.93
C ARG A 64 0.12 -5.96 11.91
N ALA A 65 1.18 -6.62 11.44
CA ALA A 65 1.97 -7.55 12.26
C ALA A 65 3.44 -7.71 11.78
N VAL A 66 4.06 -6.65 11.25
CA VAL A 66 5.46 -6.68 10.80
C VAL A 66 6.37 -6.22 11.94
N CYS A 67 7.02 -7.14 12.65
CA CYS A 67 7.95 -6.78 13.71
C CYS A 67 9.41 -6.78 13.19
N PRO A 68 10.10 -5.63 13.12
CA PRO A 68 11.53 -5.59 12.87
C PRO A 68 12.30 -6.09 14.10
N ARG A 69 13.24 -7.02 13.90
CA ARG A 69 14.02 -7.68 14.96
C ARG A 69 15.52 -7.49 14.82
N SER A 70 16.02 -7.23 13.62
CA SER A 70 17.43 -6.91 13.37
C SER A 70 17.64 -5.41 13.16
N ALA A 71 18.89 -4.94 13.29
CA ALA A 71 19.23 -3.54 12.98
C ALA A 71 18.91 -3.15 11.53
N ALA A 72 19.09 -4.08 10.59
CA ALA A 72 18.74 -3.86 9.18
C ALA A 72 17.22 -3.74 8.98
N GLU A 73 16.43 -4.57 9.68
CA GLU A 73 14.97 -4.51 9.63
C GLU A 73 14.43 -3.23 10.28
N VAL A 74 15.03 -2.79 11.39
CA VAL A 74 14.69 -1.51 12.02
C VAL A 74 15.00 -0.35 11.07
N ALA A 75 16.19 -0.34 10.45
CA ALA A 75 16.54 0.69 9.47
C ALA A 75 15.62 0.71 8.24
N MET A 76 15.14 -0.46 7.80
CA MET A 76 14.14 -0.57 6.75
C MET A 76 12.77 -0.04 7.21
N ALA A 77 12.33 -0.35 8.42
CA ALA A 77 11.09 0.15 9.00
C ALA A 77 11.11 1.69 9.19
N ASP A 78 12.25 2.24 9.60
CA ASP A 78 12.45 3.70 9.72
C ASP A 78 12.37 4.39 8.36
N LEU A 79 13.03 3.82 7.34
CA LEU A 79 12.93 4.32 5.97
C LEU A 79 11.47 4.34 5.50
N MET A 80 10.76 3.23 5.65
CA MET A 80 9.35 3.12 5.27
C MET A 80 8.47 4.11 6.02
N THR A 81 8.78 4.36 7.30
CA THR A 81 8.08 5.38 8.10
C THR A 81 8.28 6.78 7.53
N ILE A 82 9.52 7.14 7.17
CA ILE A 82 9.83 8.44 6.55
C ILE A 82 9.11 8.59 5.20
N MET A 83 9.15 7.54 4.35
CA MET A 83 8.45 7.55 3.06
C MET A 83 6.94 7.74 3.23
N ALA A 84 6.34 7.06 4.20
CA ALA A 84 4.92 7.19 4.51
C ALA A 84 4.54 8.59 5.05
N VAL A 85 5.40 9.22 5.85
CA VAL A 85 5.20 10.60 6.32
C VAL A 85 5.22 11.57 5.15
N ASN A 86 6.21 11.46 4.26
CA ASN A 86 6.34 12.29 3.07
C ASN A 86 5.14 12.15 2.13
N ALA A 87 4.61 10.93 2.01
CA ALA A 87 3.41 10.64 1.23
C ALA A 87 2.09 10.96 1.97
N ARG A 88 2.14 11.45 3.21
CA ARG A 88 0.96 11.76 4.06
C ARG A 88 0.04 10.57 4.31
N ILE A 89 0.59 9.36 4.35
CA ILE A 89 -0.14 8.11 4.65
C ILE A 89 0.26 7.48 5.99
N ALA A 90 1.12 8.16 6.76
CA ALA A 90 1.59 7.70 8.07
C ALA A 90 0.50 7.71 9.16
N GLY A 91 0.90 7.40 10.40
CA GLY A 91 0.02 7.29 11.57
C GLY A 91 -0.24 5.83 11.95
N THR A 92 -1.47 5.49 12.32
CA THR A 92 -1.86 4.12 12.70
C THR A 92 -1.89 3.13 11.53
N PHE A 93 -1.62 3.59 10.31
CA PHE A 93 -1.68 2.76 9.11
C PHE A 93 -0.50 1.79 8.97
N LEU A 94 0.70 2.17 9.41
CA LEU A 94 1.92 1.38 9.20
C LEU A 94 1.83 -0.01 9.88
N PRO A 95 2.46 -1.05 9.29
CA PRO A 95 2.32 -2.42 9.80
C PRO A 95 3.25 -2.75 10.97
N PHE A 96 4.09 -1.80 11.40
CA PHE A 96 5.18 -2.04 12.34
C PHE A 96 4.66 -2.21 13.77
N ILE A 97 4.44 -3.46 14.17
CA ILE A 97 3.94 -3.83 15.50
C ILE A 97 4.74 -5.05 15.99
N CYS A 98 5.35 -4.92 17.16
CA CYS A 98 5.96 -6.02 17.89
C CYS A 98 5.09 -6.40 19.09
N ARG A 99 4.71 -7.67 19.18
CA ARG A 99 4.01 -8.21 20.35
C ARG A 99 5.03 -8.90 21.27
N PRO A 100 4.81 -8.88 22.61
CA PRO A 100 5.64 -9.60 23.57
C PRO A 100 5.70 -11.11 23.32
#